data_AF-A0A2E3WU64-F1
#
_entry.id   AF-A0A2E3WU64-F1
#
_cell.length_a   1.000
_cell.length_b   1.000
_cell.length_c   1.000
_cell.angle_alpha   90.00
_cell.angle_beta   90.00
_cell.angle_gamma   90.00
#
_symmetry.space_group_name_H-M   'P 1'
#
loop_
_entity.id
_entity.type
_entity.pdbx_description
1 polymer ?
#
loop_
_entity_poly.entity_id
_entity_poly.type
_entity_poly.pdbx_seq_one_letter_code
_entity_poly.pdbx_strand_id
1 'polypeptide(L)'
;MVVRNLDTSRTKNLTLMNQSLSTSSGEHNYFSADRKWHHVIDPIKLQPASRPTVSVVGPKASTCDLLSTAFLSMPEVMARKVLRDEYEGYFIVNME
;
A
#
# COMPACT_ATOMS: atom_id res chain seq x y z
N MET A 1 -13.19 10.58 0.05
CA MET A 1 -12.03 9.84 -0.50
C MET A 1 -10.71 10.58 -0.28
N VAL A 2 -9.69 9.96 0.33
CA VAL A 2 -8.35 10.56 0.47
C VAL A 2 -7.26 9.51 0.25
N VAL A 3 -6.33 9.79 -0.67
CA VAL A 3 -5.02 9.13 -0.70
C VAL A 3 -3.98 10.07 -0.13
N ARG A 4 -3.30 9.63 0.94
CA ARG A 4 -2.30 10.42 1.67
C ARG A 4 -0.92 9.82 1.46
N ASN A 5 0.03 10.68 1.09
CA ASN A 5 1.44 10.34 1.12
C ASN A 5 1.98 10.60 2.53
N LEU A 6 2.53 9.56 3.17
CA LEU A 6 3.14 9.66 4.50
C LEU A 6 4.65 9.52 4.40
N ASP A 7 5.35 10.41 5.10
CA ASP A 7 6.81 10.38 5.33
C ASP A 7 7.13 9.34 6.41
N THR A 8 8.12 8.49 6.16
CA THR A 8 8.59 7.43 7.07
C THR A 8 9.27 7.95 8.34
N SER A 9 9.62 9.24 8.40
CA SER A 9 10.12 9.88 9.63
C SER A 9 9.04 10.12 10.69
N ARG A 10 7.75 9.88 10.37
CA ARG A 10 6.61 10.18 11.25
C ARG A 10 5.72 8.98 11.49
N THR A 11 5.51 8.64 12.76
CA THR A 11 4.45 7.72 13.18
C THR A 11 3.10 8.42 13.09
N LYS A 12 2.14 7.82 12.37
CA LYS A 12 0.74 8.27 12.34
C LYS A 12 -0.14 7.28 13.10
N ASN A 13 -0.74 7.73 14.19
CA ASN A 13 -1.75 6.96 14.91
C ASN A 13 -3.13 7.13 14.26
N LEU A 14 -3.83 6.01 14.06
CA LEU A 14 -5.21 5.98 13.55
C LEU A 14 -6.09 5.28 14.59
N THR A 15 -7.16 5.93 15.02
CA THR A 15 -8.21 5.29 15.83
C THR A 15 -9.21 4.64 14.87
N LEU A 16 -9.37 3.32 14.98
CA LEU A 16 -10.28 2.55 14.14
C LEU A 16 -11.48 2.10 14.97
N MET A 17 -12.70 2.48 14.55
CA MET A 17 -13.95 1.94 15.10
C MET A 17 -14.76 1.34 13.95
N ASN A 18 -15.10 0.05 14.07
CA ASN A 18 -15.79 -0.71 13.01
C ASN A 18 -15.06 -0.63 11.64
N GLN A 19 -13.74 -0.56 11.68
CA GLN A 19 -12.87 -0.51 10.50
C GLN A 19 -11.77 -1.56 10.60
N SER A 20 -11.23 -1.91 9.46
CA SER A 20 -10.09 -2.78 9.25
C SER A 20 -8.97 -1.98 8.60
N LEU A 21 -7.74 -2.43 8.83
CA LEU A 21 -6.52 -1.89 8.24
C LEU A 21 -5.71 -3.09 7.71
N SER A 22 -5.28 -3.04 6.45
CA SER A 22 -4.25 -3.94 5.94
C SER A 22 -3.09 -3.14 5.36
N THR A 23 -1.89 -3.70 5.45
CA THR A 23 -0.66 -3.10 4.96
C THR A 23 0.08 -4.12 4.12
N SER A 24 0.43 -3.74 2.89
CA SER A 24 1.32 -4.50 2.03
C SER A 24 2.62 -3.71 1.87
N SER A 25 3.75 -4.41 1.98
CA SER A 25 5.07 -3.81 1.88
C SER A 25 6.01 -4.70 1.06
N GLY A 26 6.78 -4.06 0.18
CA GLY A 26 7.93 -4.67 -0.48
C GLY A 26 9.19 -4.59 0.38
N GLU A 27 9.16 -3.89 1.52
CA GLU A 27 10.32 -3.69 2.37
C GLU A 27 10.54 -4.86 3.35
N HIS A 28 11.78 -5.02 3.81
CA HIS A 28 12.24 -5.95 4.86
C HIS A 28 12.40 -7.43 4.47
N ASN A 29 11.65 -7.96 3.50
CA ASN A 29 11.70 -9.39 3.13
C ASN A 29 12.24 -9.62 1.70
N TYR A 30 13.49 -9.23 1.49
CA TYR A 30 14.13 -9.35 0.19
C TYR A 30 14.79 -10.72 0.00
N PHE A 31 14.66 -11.27 -1.21
CA PHE A 31 15.32 -12.52 -1.63
C PHE A 31 16.70 -12.29 -2.24
N SER A 32 17.14 -11.03 -2.32
CA SER A 32 18.36 -10.64 -3.02
C SER A 32 19.17 -9.61 -2.22
N ALA A 33 20.49 -9.66 -2.37
CA ALA A 33 21.42 -8.74 -1.70
C ALA A 33 21.24 -7.28 -2.12
N ASP A 34 20.81 -7.06 -3.37
CA ASP A 34 20.48 -5.73 -3.92
C ASP A 34 19.14 -5.18 -3.40
N ARG A 35 18.42 -5.94 -2.56
CA ARG A 35 17.10 -5.58 -2.03
C ARG A 35 16.06 -5.24 -3.11
N LYS A 36 16.25 -5.77 -4.31
CA LYS A 36 15.32 -5.56 -5.43
C LYS A 36 14.18 -6.55 -5.41
N TRP A 37 14.44 -7.80 -5.04
CA TRP A 37 13.48 -8.89 -5.19
C TRP A 37 12.69 -9.13 -3.91
N HIS A 38 11.37 -8.97 -3.98
CA HIS A 38 10.42 -9.28 -2.91
C HIS A 38 9.19 -10.01 -3.46
N HIS A 39 8.35 -10.51 -2.56
CA HIS A 39 7.22 -11.41 -2.89
C HIS A 39 6.06 -10.75 -3.64
N VAL A 40 5.88 -9.43 -3.55
CA VAL A 40 4.83 -8.72 -4.31
C VAL A 40 5.30 -8.40 -5.73
N ILE A 41 4.69 -9.05 -6.72
CA ILE A 41 5.02 -8.90 -8.14
C ILE A 41 4.00 -7.99 -8.84
N ASP A 42 4.48 -7.04 -9.63
CA ASP A 42 3.68 -6.30 -10.61
C ASP A 42 3.34 -7.26 -11.77
N PRO A 43 2.07 -7.65 -11.94
CA PRO A 43 1.67 -8.64 -12.95
C PRO A 43 1.80 -8.12 -14.39
N ILE A 44 1.90 -6.80 -14.60
CA ILE A 44 2.08 -6.21 -15.94
C ILE A 44 3.56 -6.24 -16.32
N LYS A 45 4.43 -5.85 -15.38
CA LYS A 45 5.87 -5.75 -15.63
C LYS A 45 6.62 -7.07 -15.41
N LEU A 46 6.00 -8.03 -14.70
CA LEU A 46 6.66 -9.25 -14.22
C LEU A 46 7.92 -8.94 -13.41
N GLN A 47 7.87 -7.86 -12.63
CA GLN A 47 8.95 -7.37 -11.77
C GLN A 47 8.38 -7.06 -10.38
N PRO A 48 9.21 -6.96 -9.33
CA PRO A 48 8.77 -6.51 -8.02
C PRO A 48 8.04 -5.16 -8.09
N ALA A 49 6.98 -5.01 -7.28
CA ALA A 49 6.21 -3.77 -7.20
C ALA A 49 7.09 -2.56 -6.83
N SER A 50 6.82 -1.39 -7.41
CA SER A 50 7.71 -0.24 -7.29
C SER A 50 7.50 0.62 -6.05
N ARG A 51 6.40 0.45 -5.30
CA ARG A 51 6.15 1.21 -4.06
C ARG A 51 6.63 0.44 -2.84
N PRO A 52 7.18 1.14 -1.82
CA PRO A 52 7.69 0.49 -0.63
C PRO A 52 6.55 -0.07 0.23
N THR A 53 5.56 0.75 0.59
CA THR A 53 4.48 0.32 1.48
C THR A 53 3.17 1.05 1.17
N VAL A 54 2.05 0.32 1.24
CA VAL A 54 0.70 0.88 1.16
C VAL A 54 -0.15 0.28 2.28
N SER A 55 -0.90 1.14 2.97
CA SER A 55 -1.92 0.75 3.92
C SER A 55 -3.30 1.17 3.42
N VAL A 56 -4.32 0.35 3.63
CA VAL A 56 -5.71 0.66 3.28
C VAL A 56 -6.59 0.46 4.50
N VAL A 57 -7.42 1.47 4.79
CA VAL A 57 -8.44 1.44 5.84
C VAL A 57 -9.82 1.34 5.20
N GLY A 58 -10.70 0.54 5.78
CA GLY A 58 -12.09 0.44 5.37
C GLY A 58 -12.90 -0.58 6.17
N PRO A 59 -14.18 -0.81 5.86
CA PRO A 59 -15.06 -1.63 6.70
C PRO A 59 -14.76 -3.14 6.65
N LYS A 60 -14.07 -3.64 5.61
CA LYS A 60 -13.83 -5.08 5.39
C LYS A 60 -12.34 -5.38 5.26
N ALA A 61 -11.82 -6.25 6.13
CA ALA A 61 -10.42 -6.65 6.15
C ALA A 61 -9.96 -7.28 4.82
N SER A 62 -10.76 -8.18 4.23
CA SER A 62 -10.43 -8.83 2.95
C SER A 62 -10.28 -7.82 1.80
N THR A 63 -11.12 -6.79 1.76
CA THR A 63 -11.01 -5.73 0.75
C THR A 63 -9.80 -4.84 1.03
N CYS A 64 -9.50 -4.53 2.29
CA CYS A 64 -8.30 -3.76 2.63
C CYS A 64 -7.03 -4.48 2.17
N ASP A 65 -6.96 -5.79 2.40
CA ASP A 65 -5.83 -6.65 2.01
C ASP A 65 -5.65 -6.78 0.49
N LEU A 66 -6.75 -6.96 -0.23
CA LEU A 66 -6.76 -6.95 -1.68
C LEU A 66 -6.27 -5.62 -2.23
N LEU A 67 -6.78 -4.51 -1.70
CA LEU A 67 -6.46 -3.16 -2.18
C LEU A 67 -5.03 -2.75 -1.82
N SER A 68 -4.53 -3.06 -0.62
CA SER A 68 -3.15 -2.74 -0.22
C SER A 68 -2.15 -3.44 -1.13
N THR A 69 -2.43 -4.70 -1.51
CA THR A 69 -1.59 -5.46 -2.44
C THR A 69 -1.67 -4.88 -3.85
N ALA A 70 -2.89 -4.62 -4.36
CA ALA A 70 -3.08 -4.08 -5.71
C ALA A 70 -2.42 -2.70 -5.88
N PHE A 71 -2.53 -1.83 -4.88
CA PHE A 71 -2.02 -0.46 -4.93
C PHE A 71 -0.51 -0.36 -4.80
N LEU A 72 0.16 -1.40 -4.30
CA LEU A 72 1.61 -1.48 -4.32
C LEU A 72 2.15 -1.45 -5.77
N SER A 73 1.46 -2.13 -6.69
CA SER A 73 1.83 -2.22 -8.10
C SER A 73 1.12 -1.18 -8.99
N MET A 74 -0.07 -0.72 -8.61
CA MET A 74 -0.91 0.15 -9.46
C MET A 74 -0.48 1.63 -9.39
N PRO A 75 -0.41 2.39 -10.51
CA PRO A 75 -0.16 3.83 -10.45
C PRO A 75 -1.16 4.57 -9.55
N GLU A 76 -0.70 5.57 -8.80
CA GLU A 76 -1.51 6.26 -7.77
C GLU A 76 -2.79 6.87 -8.36
N VAL A 77 -2.68 7.45 -9.57
CA VAL A 77 -3.84 8.02 -10.30
C VAL A 77 -4.91 6.96 -10.56
N MET A 78 -4.52 5.71 -10.81
CA MET A 78 -5.46 4.60 -11.02
C MET A 78 -6.00 4.09 -9.68
N ALA A 79 -5.16 3.99 -8.66
CA ALA A 79 -5.59 3.58 -7.32
C ALA A 79 -6.66 4.54 -6.75
N ARG A 80 -6.48 5.86 -6.95
CA ARG A 80 -7.46 6.90 -6.60
C ARG A 80 -8.80 6.72 -7.31
N LYS A 81 -8.84 6.15 -8.53
CA LYS A 81 -10.09 5.88 -9.26
C LYS A 81 -10.82 4.63 -8.77
N VAL A 82 -10.08 3.67 -8.20
CA VAL A 82 -10.63 2.40 -7.69
C VAL A 82 -11.13 2.56 -6.25
N LEU A 83 -10.53 3.48 -5.49
CA LEU A 83 -10.92 3.76 -4.10
C LEU A 83 -12.38 4.23 -4.04
N ARG A 84 -13.17 3.59 -3.18
CA ARG A 84 -14.56 4.02 -2.89
C ARG A 84 -14.57 4.91 -1.65
N ASP A 85 -15.64 5.67 -1.45
CA ASP A 85 -15.73 6.66 -0.37
C ASP A 85 -15.59 6.09 1.03
N GLU A 86 -16.01 4.83 1.24
CA GLU A 86 -15.89 4.11 2.50
C GLU A 86 -14.47 3.55 2.78
N TYR A 87 -13.52 3.76 1.87
CA TYR A 87 -12.12 3.35 2.01
C TYR A 87 -11.19 4.56 1.98
N GLU A 88 -10.07 4.44 2.70
CA GLU A 88 -8.97 5.40 2.70
C GLU A 88 -7.65 4.69 2.34
N GLY A 89 -6.88 5.28 1.42
CA GLY A 89 -5.59 4.76 0.99
C GLY A 89 -4.45 5.58 1.58
N TYR A 90 -3.46 4.93 2.17
CA TYR A 90 -2.27 5.54 2.74
C TYR A 90 -1.05 5.00 2.00
N PHE A 91 -0.41 5.85 1.22
CA PHE A 91 0.72 5.50 0.40
C PHE A 91 1.95 6.00 1.15
N ILE A 92 2.77 5.09 1.65
CA ILE A 92 4.00 5.49 2.32
C ILE A 92 5.02 5.64 1.20
N VAL A 93 5.58 6.83 1.08
CA VAL A 93 6.61 7.15 0.09
C VAL A 93 7.88 7.49 0.86
N ASN A 94 8.97 6.80 0.54
CA ASN A 94 10.28 7.29 0.96
C ASN A 94 10.53 8.56 0.12
N MET A 95 10.53 9.72 0.78
CA MET A 95 11.08 10.92 0.14
C MET A 95 12.60 10.81 0.26
N GLU A 96 13.28 10.74 -0.88
CA GLU A 96 14.74 10.91 -0.96
C GLU A 96 15.17 12.25 -0.36
#